data_AF-A0A293LE69-F1
#
_entry.id   AF-A0A293LE69-F1
#
_cell.length_a   1.000
_cell.length_b   1.000
_cell.length_c   1.000
_cell.angle_alpha   90.00
_cell.angle_beta   90.00
_cell.angle_gamma   90.00
#
_symmetry.space_group_name_H-M   'P 1'
#
loop_
_entity.id
_entity.type
_entity.pdbx_description
1 polymer ?
#
loop_
_entity_poly.entity_id
_entity_poly.type
_entity_poly.pdbx_seq_one_letter_code
_entity_poly.pdbx_strand_id
1 'polypeptide(L)'
;MQNKTILSVKEENLAKSIGILKILFPLKNVLATPELMTFQFGTVEQRYHILEEFGVKNITSSRILRYKDLVSRPAYTLKRHRLIPSDMDPALEMLTHLDLPKHIQADILSRLPLHHTVSMSLYEVKRIILQGYLCWRFHCTKEELKHVVRKYPSVQNRSLQFLKRTIDILIEDFKFTSAKIMHNGFLLLCHPGHLDAILSQVRHLGGMDVRHIGALCPRLLTVAPEQLLRIERVLREHCVTSLQVQRCPRIYTLCPRTVDASSCCASNVSCVSTALQRCRDNAVPGSIPCALAQSMQG
;
A
#
# COMPACT_ATOMS: atom_id res chain seq x y z
N MET A 1 25.60 0.11 -24.21
CA MET A 1 25.47 1.15 -23.17
C MET A 1 25.32 0.47 -21.82
N GLN A 2 26.31 0.57 -20.93
CA GLN A 2 26.21 0.04 -19.56
C GLN A 2 25.42 1.05 -18.71
N ASN A 3 24.17 0.72 -18.38
CA ASN A 3 23.39 1.51 -17.43
C ASN A 3 23.91 1.21 -16.02
N LYS A 4 24.90 2.00 -15.57
CA LYS A 4 25.59 1.84 -14.28
C LYS A 4 24.62 1.83 -13.09
N THR A 5 23.43 2.40 -13.25
CA THR A 5 22.38 2.48 -12.23
C THR A 5 21.64 1.16 -12.01
N ILE A 6 21.69 0.22 -12.96
CA ILE A 6 21.09 -1.12 -12.77
C ILE A 6 21.99 -1.99 -11.88
N LEU A 7 23.30 -1.81 -11.99
CA LEU A 7 24.29 -2.54 -11.20
C LEU A 7 24.22 -2.21 -9.69
N SER A 8 23.57 -1.10 -9.32
CA SER A 8 23.35 -0.71 -7.92
C SER A 8 22.01 -1.20 -7.34
N VAL A 9 21.15 -1.82 -8.16
CA VAL A 9 19.88 -2.39 -7.69
C VAL A 9 20.12 -3.77 -7.09
N LYS A 10 19.60 -4.02 -5.88
CA LYS A 10 19.67 -5.36 -5.26
C LYS A 10 19.01 -6.40 -6.16
N GLU A 11 19.65 -7.55 -6.32
CA GLU A 11 19.22 -8.65 -7.19
C GLU A 11 17.77 -9.09 -6.93
N GLU A 12 17.39 -9.25 -5.67
CA GLU A 12 16.01 -9.62 -5.28
C GLU A 12 14.96 -8.61 -5.76
N ASN A 13 15.28 -7.31 -5.69
CA ASN A 13 14.39 -6.25 -6.15
C ASN A 13 14.33 -6.23 -7.69
N LEU A 14 15.45 -6.51 -8.35
CA LEU A 14 15.52 -6.59 -9.80
C LEU A 14 14.67 -7.74 -10.33
N ALA A 15 14.76 -8.93 -9.73
CA ALA A 15 13.96 -10.09 -10.12
C ALA A 15 12.45 -9.81 -10.00
N LYS A 16 12.01 -9.24 -8.87
CA LYS A 16 10.61 -8.85 -8.66
C LYS A 16 10.13 -7.79 -9.66
N SER A 17 10.94 -6.76 -9.91
CA SER A 17 10.63 -5.71 -10.89
C SER A 17 10.54 -6.26 -12.31
N ILE A 18 11.45 -7.15 -12.72
CA ILE A 18 11.39 -7.80 -14.04
C ILE A 18 10.12 -8.64 -14.19
N GLY A 19 9.70 -9.36 -13.14
CA GLY A 19 8.45 -10.13 -13.14
C GLY A 19 7.25 -9.27 -13.53
N ILE A 20 7.06 -8.13 -12.85
CA ILE A 20 5.97 -7.18 -13.16
C ILE A 20 6.12 -6.57 -14.56
N LEU A 21 7.34 -6.17 -14.94
CA LEU A 21 7.57 -5.56 -16.25
C LEU A 21 7.22 -6.48 -17.42
N LYS A 22 7.46 -7.79 -17.28
CA LYS A 22 7.07 -8.81 -18.27
C LYS A 22 5.56 -9.01 -18.40
N ILE A 23 4.80 -8.74 -17.33
CA ILE A 23 3.34 -8.78 -17.36
C ILE A 23 2.81 -7.53 -18.10
N LEU A 24 3.38 -6.36 -17.81
CA LEU A 24 2.90 -5.09 -18.36
C LEU A 24 3.36 -4.82 -19.81
N PHE A 25 4.52 -5.34 -20.21
CA PHE A 25 5.12 -5.06 -21.51
C PHE A 25 5.73 -6.30 -22.16
N PRO A 26 5.71 -6.39 -23.50
CA PRO A 26 6.48 -7.39 -24.22
C PRO A 26 7.98 -7.33 -23.84
N LEU A 27 8.62 -8.50 -23.72
CA LEU A 27 10.02 -8.61 -23.27
C LEU A 27 10.98 -7.72 -24.09
N LYS A 28 10.79 -7.63 -25.41
CA LYS A 28 11.58 -6.76 -26.29
C LYS A 28 11.57 -5.29 -25.84
N ASN A 29 10.43 -4.79 -25.36
CA ASN A 29 10.28 -3.41 -24.91
C ASN A 29 10.92 -3.19 -23.54
N VAL A 30 10.87 -4.20 -22.66
CA VAL A 30 11.54 -4.17 -21.35
C VAL A 30 13.05 -4.08 -21.54
N LEU A 31 13.61 -4.89 -22.45
CA LEU A 31 15.05 -4.88 -22.76
C LEU A 31 15.50 -3.58 -23.46
N ALA A 32 14.63 -2.99 -24.29
CA ALA A 32 14.91 -1.72 -24.96
C ALA A 32 14.80 -0.50 -24.04
N THR A 33 14.28 -0.64 -22.81
CA THR A 33 14.10 0.48 -21.86
C THR A 33 14.54 0.06 -20.45
N PRO A 34 15.85 -0.22 -20.28
CA PRO A 34 16.37 -0.80 -19.04
C PRO A 34 16.27 0.15 -17.84
N GLU A 35 16.07 1.46 -18.06
CA GLU A 35 15.83 2.46 -17.03
C GLU A 35 14.62 2.14 -16.16
N LEU A 36 13.60 1.43 -16.69
CA LEU A 36 12.43 1.02 -15.92
C LEU A 36 12.79 0.12 -14.73
N MET A 37 13.89 -0.63 -14.83
CA MET A 37 14.37 -1.52 -13.77
C MET A 37 14.98 -0.77 -12.59
N THR A 38 15.30 0.52 -12.78
CA THR A 38 15.89 1.37 -11.74
C THR A 38 14.86 2.01 -10.82
N PHE A 39 13.57 1.97 -11.20
CA PHE A 39 12.52 2.51 -10.35
C PHE A 39 12.27 1.63 -9.13
N GLN A 40 11.84 2.26 -8.05
CA GLN A 40 11.38 1.53 -6.86
C GLN A 40 10.27 0.55 -7.25
N PHE A 41 10.31 -0.65 -6.65
CA PHE A 41 9.33 -1.70 -6.87
C PHE A 41 7.88 -1.18 -6.80
N GLY A 42 7.06 -1.60 -7.76
CA GLY A 42 5.66 -1.17 -7.90
C GLY A 42 5.46 0.20 -8.57
N THR A 43 6.49 1.04 -8.71
CA THR A 43 6.32 2.38 -9.31
C THR A 43 5.86 2.33 -10.77
N VAL A 44 6.40 1.39 -11.56
CA VAL A 44 6.04 1.24 -12.97
C VAL A 44 4.58 0.85 -13.12
N GLU A 45 4.14 -0.11 -12.32
CA GLU A 45 2.77 -0.61 -12.27
C GLU A 45 1.78 0.49 -11.85
N GLN A 46 2.10 1.26 -10.79
CA GLN A 46 1.29 2.41 -10.40
C GLN A 46 1.13 3.41 -11.54
N ARG A 47 2.22 3.77 -12.21
CA ARG A 47 2.17 4.71 -13.34
C ARG A 47 1.40 4.14 -14.52
N TYR A 48 1.50 2.85 -14.77
CA TYR A 48 0.74 2.17 -15.82
C TYR A 48 -0.75 2.32 -15.55
N HIS A 49 -1.23 1.88 -14.38
CA HIS A 49 -2.66 1.95 -14.06
C HIS A 49 -3.17 3.38 -13.95
N ILE A 50 -2.36 4.34 -13.51
CA ILE A 50 -2.80 5.75 -13.51
C ILE A 50 -2.97 6.29 -14.92
N LEU A 51 -2.09 5.94 -15.86
CA LEU A 51 -2.27 6.34 -17.26
C LEU A 51 -3.49 5.67 -17.89
N GLU A 52 -3.75 4.41 -17.52
CA GLU A 52 -4.96 3.68 -17.90
C GLU A 52 -6.22 4.37 -17.35
N GLU A 53 -6.22 4.77 -16.08
CA GLU A 53 -7.30 5.54 -15.44
C GLU A 53 -7.57 6.90 -16.09
N PHE A 54 -6.58 7.45 -16.82
CA PHE A 54 -6.74 8.68 -17.59
C PHE A 54 -7.29 8.41 -19.01
N GLY A 55 -7.49 7.15 -19.38
CA GLY A 55 -7.91 6.68 -20.69
C GLY A 55 -6.79 6.68 -21.75
N VAL A 56 -5.52 6.67 -21.34
CA VAL A 56 -4.38 6.61 -22.26
C VAL A 56 -4.35 5.25 -22.95
N LYS A 57 -4.55 5.24 -24.26
CA LYS A 57 -4.49 4.03 -25.09
C LYS A 57 -3.04 3.67 -25.44
N ASN A 58 -2.71 2.39 -25.51
CA ASN A 58 -1.37 1.88 -25.89
C ASN A 58 -0.24 2.40 -24.99
N ILE A 59 -0.28 2.08 -23.70
CA ILE A 59 0.76 2.47 -22.75
C ILE A 59 2.07 1.75 -23.09
N THR A 60 3.14 2.52 -23.34
CA THR A 60 4.48 2.01 -23.68
C THR A 60 5.49 2.33 -22.57
N SER A 61 6.62 1.61 -22.56
CA SER A 61 7.74 1.87 -21.64
C SER A 61 8.20 3.34 -21.67
N SER A 62 8.30 3.91 -22.87
CA SER A 62 8.68 5.33 -23.08
C SER A 62 7.69 6.33 -22.50
N ARG A 63 6.40 5.99 -22.38
CA ARG A 63 5.39 6.82 -21.73
C ARG A 63 5.48 6.73 -20.21
N ILE A 64 5.80 5.57 -19.65
CA ILE A 64 6.06 5.41 -18.21
C ILE A 64 7.26 6.25 -17.75
N LEU A 65 8.34 6.29 -18.57
CA LEU A 65 9.48 7.16 -18.28
C LEU A 65 9.08 8.63 -18.26
N ARG A 66 8.24 9.06 -19.21
CA ARG A 66 7.72 10.43 -19.33
C ARG A 66 6.48 10.71 -18.49
N TYR A 67 6.13 9.81 -17.56
CA TYR A 67 4.91 9.92 -16.75
C TYR A 67 4.71 11.31 -16.15
N LYS A 68 5.74 11.87 -15.49
CA LYS A 68 5.64 13.19 -14.83
C LYS A 68 5.27 14.31 -15.80
N ASP A 69 5.83 14.29 -17.02
CA ASP A 69 5.53 15.27 -18.07
C ASP A 69 4.12 15.07 -18.65
N LEU A 70 3.65 13.83 -18.76
CA LEU A 70 2.30 13.55 -19.23
C LEU A 70 1.24 14.04 -18.22
N VAL A 71 1.42 13.72 -16.94
CA VAL A 71 0.41 14.01 -15.91
C VAL A 71 0.40 15.48 -15.48
N SER A 72 1.48 16.23 -15.72
CA SER A 72 1.55 17.67 -15.45
C SER A 72 0.84 18.52 -16.50
N ARG A 73 0.41 17.92 -17.62
CA ARG A 73 -0.27 18.62 -18.72
C ARG A 73 -1.79 18.49 -18.62
N PRO A 74 -2.55 19.45 -19.17
CA PRO A 74 -3.99 19.30 -19.34
C PRO A 74 -4.37 18.20 -20.32
N ALA A 75 -5.55 17.63 -20.10
CA ALA A 75 -6.13 16.58 -20.94
C ALA A 75 -6.13 16.93 -22.44
N TYR A 76 -6.40 18.19 -22.77
CA TYR A 76 -6.36 18.72 -24.13
C TYR A 76 -5.03 18.42 -24.86
N THR A 77 -3.90 18.48 -24.16
CA THR A 77 -2.60 18.19 -24.77
C THR A 77 -2.51 16.73 -25.19
N LEU A 78 -3.00 15.82 -24.36
CA LEU A 78 -3.02 14.39 -24.66
C LEU A 78 -4.01 14.08 -25.80
N LYS A 79 -5.17 14.76 -25.84
CA LYS A 79 -6.13 14.67 -26.96
C LYS A 79 -5.51 15.10 -28.28
N ARG A 80 -4.83 16.24 -28.30
CA ARG A 80 -4.13 16.76 -29.48
C ARG A 80 -3.08 15.78 -30.02
N HIS A 81 -2.38 15.08 -29.13
CA HIS A 81 -1.41 14.04 -29.49
C HIS A 81 -2.04 12.66 -29.70
N ARG A 82 -3.37 12.54 -29.70
CA ARG A 82 -4.13 11.28 -29.87
C ARG A 82 -3.73 10.19 -28.87
N LEU A 83 -3.29 10.60 -27.67
CA LEU A 83 -2.96 9.68 -26.57
C LEU A 83 -4.23 9.22 -25.85
N ILE A 84 -5.24 10.09 -25.81
CA ILE A 84 -6.58 9.82 -25.33
C ILE A 84 -7.62 10.23 -26.40
N PRO A 85 -8.82 9.64 -26.43
CA PRO A 85 -9.89 10.05 -27.35
C PRO A 85 -10.29 11.53 -27.17
N SER A 86 -10.61 12.20 -28.28
CA SER A 86 -10.91 13.64 -28.29
C SER A 86 -12.20 13.99 -27.54
N ASP A 87 -13.18 13.10 -27.58
CA ASP A 87 -14.51 13.19 -26.98
C ASP A 87 -14.55 12.76 -25.51
N MET A 88 -13.58 11.98 -25.05
CA MET A 88 -13.52 11.45 -23.70
C MET A 88 -13.16 12.52 -22.66
N ASP A 89 -13.87 12.56 -21.54
CA ASP A 89 -13.49 13.33 -20.35
C ASP A 89 -12.70 12.44 -19.38
N PRO A 90 -11.40 12.71 -19.13
CA PRO A 90 -10.61 11.92 -18.19
C PRO A 90 -11.15 11.93 -16.76
N ALA A 91 -11.87 12.96 -16.34
CA ALA A 91 -12.48 12.97 -15.01
C ALA A 91 -13.59 11.93 -14.90
N LEU A 92 -14.42 11.81 -15.94
CA LEU A 92 -15.44 10.76 -16.02
C LEU A 92 -14.82 9.38 -16.11
N GLU A 93 -13.77 9.22 -16.93
CA GLU A 93 -13.05 7.95 -17.05
C GLU A 93 -12.47 7.50 -15.71
N MET A 94 -11.79 8.39 -14.97
CA MET A 94 -11.27 8.07 -13.64
C MET A 94 -12.35 7.60 -12.66
N LEU A 95 -13.58 8.12 -12.77
CA LEU A 95 -14.69 7.74 -11.91
C LEU A 95 -15.25 6.35 -12.26
N THR A 96 -15.09 5.84 -13.49
CA THR A 96 -15.54 4.47 -13.84
C THR A 96 -14.77 3.38 -13.10
N HIS A 97 -13.55 3.71 -12.67
CA HIS A 97 -12.69 2.84 -11.85
C HIS A 97 -13.05 2.83 -10.36
N LEU A 98 -14.06 3.61 -9.97
CA LEU A 98 -14.53 3.75 -8.59
C LEU A 98 -16.00 3.34 -8.50
N ASP A 99 -16.34 2.46 -7.55
CA ASP A 99 -17.72 2.00 -7.34
C ASP A 99 -18.54 3.07 -6.58
N LEU A 100 -18.75 4.23 -7.21
CA LEU A 100 -19.41 5.39 -6.61
C LEU A 100 -20.87 5.50 -7.05
N PRO A 101 -21.80 5.80 -6.13
CA PRO A 101 -23.15 6.23 -6.49
C PRO A 101 -23.14 7.48 -7.39
N LYS A 102 -24.07 7.57 -8.35
CA LYS A 102 -24.13 8.68 -9.32
C LYS A 102 -24.18 10.08 -8.68
N HIS A 103 -24.88 10.23 -7.55
CA HIS A 103 -24.96 11.52 -6.85
C HIS A 103 -23.60 11.94 -6.25
N ILE A 104 -22.78 10.98 -5.82
CA ILE A 104 -21.42 11.24 -5.34
C ILE A 104 -20.50 11.59 -6.49
N GLN A 105 -20.63 10.90 -7.63
CA GLN A 105 -19.88 11.26 -8.84
C GLN A 105 -20.17 12.71 -9.25
N ALA A 106 -21.45 13.10 -9.30
CA ALA A 106 -21.86 14.48 -9.60
C ALA A 106 -21.30 15.50 -8.60
N ASP A 107 -21.33 15.20 -7.29
CA ASP A 107 -20.74 16.07 -6.26
C ASP A 107 -19.22 16.22 -6.41
N ILE A 108 -18.51 15.16 -6.80
CA ILE A 108 -17.07 15.25 -7.05
C ILE A 108 -16.77 16.09 -8.30
N LEU A 109 -17.51 15.86 -9.38
CA LEU A 109 -17.35 16.60 -10.64
C LEU A 109 -17.68 18.08 -10.50
N SER A 110 -18.65 18.45 -9.66
CA SER A 110 -19.00 19.86 -9.42
C SER A 110 -17.87 20.68 -8.82
N ARG A 111 -16.86 20.03 -8.23
CA ARG A 111 -15.66 20.66 -7.65
C ARG A 111 -14.59 20.97 -8.72
N LEU A 112 -14.75 20.45 -9.94
CA LEU A 112 -13.88 20.75 -11.06
C LEU A 112 -14.38 22.01 -11.78
N PRO A 113 -13.48 22.90 -12.24
CA PRO A 113 -13.85 23.99 -13.15
C PRO A 113 -14.49 23.45 -14.45
N LEU A 114 -15.42 24.21 -15.04
CA LEU A 114 -16.06 23.86 -16.32
C LEU A 114 -15.05 23.50 -17.43
N HIS A 115 -13.93 24.24 -17.48
CA HIS A 115 -12.89 24.08 -18.49
C HIS A 115 -11.66 23.30 -18.01
N HIS A 116 -11.82 22.43 -16.99
CA HIS A 116 -10.71 21.69 -16.40
C HIS A 116 -9.89 20.88 -17.42
N THR A 117 -10.49 20.41 -18.51
CA THR A 117 -9.79 19.65 -19.56
C THR A 117 -8.72 20.46 -20.30
N VAL A 118 -8.83 21.80 -20.30
CA VAL A 118 -7.87 22.71 -20.93
C VAL A 118 -7.04 23.48 -19.88
N SER A 119 -7.57 23.73 -18.69
CA SER A 119 -6.94 24.59 -17.68
C SER A 119 -6.18 23.86 -16.58
N MET A 120 -6.49 22.59 -16.32
CA MET A 120 -5.92 21.83 -15.21
C MET A 120 -5.10 20.65 -15.69
N SER A 121 -4.02 20.35 -14.98
CA SER A 121 -3.25 19.13 -15.24
C SER A 121 -4.04 17.89 -14.82
N LEU A 122 -3.76 16.75 -15.46
CA LEU A 122 -4.35 15.46 -15.09
C LEU A 122 -4.04 15.08 -13.63
N TYR A 123 -2.86 15.46 -13.14
CA TYR A 123 -2.49 15.29 -11.75
C TYR A 123 -3.46 16.02 -10.80
N GLU A 124 -3.80 17.28 -11.09
CA GLU A 124 -4.71 18.06 -10.26
C GLU A 124 -6.15 17.52 -10.31
N VAL A 125 -6.61 17.13 -11.49
CA VAL A 125 -7.93 16.48 -11.68
C VAL A 125 -8.02 15.20 -10.86
N LYS A 126 -7.03 14.30 -11.00
CA LYS A 126 -6.95 13.06 -10.22
C LYS A 126 -6.95 13.33 -8.73
N ARG A 127 -6.23 14.35 -8.26
CA ARG A 127 -6.15 14.69 -6.85
C ARG A 127 -7.51 15.09 -6.28
N ILE A 128 -8.31 15.84 -7.02
CA ILE A 128 -9.68 16.23 -6.63
C ILE A 128 -10.58 14.99 -6.56
N ILE A 129 -10.52 14.13 -7.57
CA ILE A 129 -11.31 12.89 -7.62
C ILE A 129 -10.95 11.97 -6.46
N LEU A 130 -9.66 11.73 -6.25
CA LEU A 130 -9.13 10.92 -5.15
C LEU A 130 -9.59 11.46 -3.79
N GLN A 131 -9.50 12.78 -3.58
CA GLN A 131 -9.94 13.40 -2.33
C GLN A 131 -11.45 13.21 -2.11
N GLY A 132 -12.25 13.42 -3.16
CA GLY A 132 -13.69 13.18 -3.12
C GLY A 132 -14.03 11.74 -2.77
N TYR A 133 -13.38 10.79 -3.44
CA TYR A 133 -13.53 9.37 -3.19
C TYR A 133 -13.20 8.98 -1.75
N LEU A 134 -12.04 9.40 -1.23
CA LEU A 134 -11.62 9.03 0.13
C LEU A 134 -12.47 9.67 1.22
N CYS A 135 -12.87 10.94 1.06
CA CYS A 135 -13.81 11.58 1.98
C CYS A 135 -15.14 10.85 2.03
N TRP A 136 -15.69 10.46 0.88
CA TRP A 136 -16.91 9.66 0.81
C TRP A 136 -16.72 8.27 1.44
N ARG A 137 -15.67 7.55 1.01
CA ARG A 137 -15.42 6.16 1.40
C ARG A 137 -15.19 5.99 2.90
N PHE A 138 -14.57 6.98 3.54
CA PHE A 138 -14.27 6.96 4.97
C PHE A 138 -15.23 7.79 5.82
N HIS A 139 -16.21 8.46 5.21
CA HIS A 139 -17.10 9.41 5.88
C HIS A 139 -16.32 10.47 6.67
N CYS A 140 -15.27 11.03 6.07
CA CYS A 140 -14.39 12.00 6.71
C CYS A 140 -14.39 13.35 5.99
N THR A 141 -14.01 14.38 6.74
CA THR A 141 -13.83 15.75 6.24
C THR A 141 -12.57 15.88 5.40
N LYS A 142 -12.48 16.97 4.62
CA LYS A 142 -11.28 17.29 3.84
C LYS A 142 -10.07 17.53 4.75
N GLU A 143 -10.31 18.07 5.94
CA GLU A 143 -9.31 18.44 6.94
C GLU A 143 -8.68 17.19 7.57
N GLU A 144 -9.51 16.23 7.98
CA GLU A 144 -9.04 14.92 8.47
C GLU A 144 -8.21 14.19 7.41
N LEU A 145 -8.67 14.20 6.15
CA LEU A 145 -7.93 13.59 5.05
C LEU A 145 -6.61 14.31 4.77
N LYS A 146 -6.56 15.64 4.87
CA LYS A 146 -5.32 16.42 4.73
C LYS A 146 -4.27 15.98 5.75
N HIS A 147 -4.65 15.62 6.99
CA HIS A 147 -3.70 15.10 7.98
C HIS A 147 -3.07 13.78 7.55
N VAL A 148 -3.87 12.85 7.03
CA VAL A 148 -3.38 11.56 6.50
C VAL A 148 -2.44 11.79 5.32
N VAL A 149 -2.82 12.63 4.37
CA VAL A 149 -2.02 12.94 3.18
C VAL A 149 -0.72 13.67 3.54
N ARG A 150 -0.73 14.56 4.54
CA ARG A 150 0.51 15.20 5.02
C ARG A 150 1.48 14.19 5.61
N LYS A 151 0.98 13.20 6.37
CA LYS A 151 1.80 12.13 6.95
C LYS A 151 2.27 11.13 5.89
N TYR A 152 1.44 10.86 4.89
CA TYR A 152 1.67 9.88 3.82
C TYR A 152 1.37 10.47 2.44
N PRO A 153 2.24 11.37 1.93
CA PRO A 153 1.97 12.09 0.67
C PRO A 153 1.86 11.16 -0.55
N SER A 154 2.52 10.01 -0.49
CA SER A 154 2.47 8.99 -1.55
C SER A 154 1.08 8.41 -1.79
N VAL A 155 0.10 8.60 -0.89
CA VAL A 155 -1.30 8.23 -1.14
C VAL A 155 -1.84 8.91 -2.40
N GLN A 156 -1.43 10.16 -2.66
CA GLN A 156 -1.85 10.90 -3.86
C GLN A 156 -1.37 10.28 -5.18
N ASN A 157 -0.26 9.55 -5.11
CA ASN A 157 0.39 8.91 -6.25
C ASN A 157 -0.09 7.47 -6.49
N ARG A 158 -1.11 7.01 -5.76
CA ARG A 158 -1.70 5.68 -5.94
C ARG A 158 -2.70 5.67 -7.08
N SER A 159 -2.72 4.61 -7.86
CA SER A 159 -3.84 4.25 -8.74
C SER A 159 -5.13 4.21 -7.92
N LEU A 160 -6.21 4.74 -8.49
CA LEU A 160 -7.55 4.71 -7.93
C LEU A 160 -8.03 3.26 -7.73
N GLN A 161 -7.81 2.40 -8.73
CA GLN A 161 -8.17 0.98 -8.67
C GLN A 161 -7.43 0.25 -7.54
N PHE A 162 -6.12 0.48 -7.41
CA PHE A 162 -5.31 -0.15 -6.37
C PHE A 162 -5.73 0.32 -5.00
N LEU A 163 -5.97 1.62 -4.86
CA LEU A 163 -6.38 2.19 -3.58
C LEU A 163 -7.76 1.67 -3.17
N LYS A 164 -8.71 1.60 -4.10
CA LYS A 164 -10.01 0.97 -3.91
C LYS A 164 -9.87 -0.47 -3.43
N ARG A 165 -9.14 -1.32 -4.18
CA ARG A 165 -8.96 -2.73 -3.80
C ARG A 165 -8.27 -2.89 -2.45
N THR A 166 -7.25 -2.08 -2.15
CA THR A 166 -6.60 -2.07 -0.83
C THR A 166 -7.60 -1.74 0.28
N ILE A 167 -8.47 -0.74 0.09
CA ILE A 167 -9.50 -0.37 1.07
C ILE A 167 -10.52 -1.49 1.24
N ASP A 168 -10.96 -2.09 0.14
CA ASP A 168 -11.94 -3.18 0.15
C ASP A 168 -11.38 -4.38 0.91
N ILE A 169 -10.14 -4.81 0.67
CA ILE A 169 -9.48 -5.88 1.45
C ILE A 169 -9.42 -5.55 2.95
N LEU A 170 -9.05 -4.32 3.31
CA LEU A 170 -8.95 -3.91 4.71
C LEU A 170 -10.30 -3.97 5.42
N ILE A 171 -11.39 -3.56 4.74
CA ILE A 171 -12.74 -3.52 5.31
C ILE A 171 -13.40 -4.91 5.28
N GLU A 172 -13.31 -5.61 4.15
CA GLU A 172 -14.04 -6.85 3.92
C GLU A 172 -13.33 -8.06 4.51
N ASP A 173 -12.01 -8.17 4.35
CA ASP A 173 -11.26 -9.34 4.82
C ASP A 173 -10.71 -9.12 6.24
N PHE A 174 -10.12 -7.96 6.50
CA PHE A 174 -9.53 -7.65 7.81
C PHE A 174 -10.51 -7.00 8.79
N LYS A 175 -11.72 -6.65 8.36
CA LYS A 175 -12.78 -6.05 9.19
C LYS A 175 -12.37 -4.73 9.84
N PHE A 176 -11.56 -3.93 9.16
CA PHE A 176 -11.18 -2.60 9.65
C PHE A 176 -12.35 -1.63 9.50
N THR A 177 -12.50 -0.75 10.49
CA THR A 177 -13.38 0.41 10.35
C THR A 177 -12.68 1.52 9.58
N SER A 178 -13.45 2.41 8.95
CA SER A 178 -12.92 3.61 8.28
C SER A 178 -12.01 4.43 9.20
N ALA A 179 -12.43 4.64 10.45
CA ALA A 179 -11.64 5.35 11.46
C ALA A 179 -10.27 4.67 11.72
N LYS A 180 -10.24 3.33 11.78
CA LYS A 180 -9.01 2.57 11.98
C LYS A 180 -8.06 2.69 10.80
N ILE A 181 -8.56 2.68 9.57
CA ILE A 181 -7.76 2.87 8.36
C ILE A 181 -7.19 4.30 8.33
N MET A 182 -8.01 5.31 8.63
CA MET A 182 -7.59 6.71 8.71
C MET A 182 -6.48 6.92 9.75
N HIS A 183 -6.62 6.31 10.93
CA HIS A 183 -5.57 6.33 11.96
C HIS A 183 -4.28 5.63 11.50
N ASN A 184 -4.41 4.56 10.71
CA ASN A 184 -3.31 3.78 10.16
C ASN A 184 -3.08 4.07 8.67
N GLY A 185 -3.04 5.35 8.27
CA GLY A 185 -2.99 5.76 6.87
C GLY A 185 -1.84 5.20 6.03
N PHE A 186 -0.79 4.64 6.65
CA PHE A 186 0.27 3.91 5.93
C PHE A 186 -0.26 2.68 5.19
N LEU A 187 -1.38 2.10 5.64
CA LEU A 187 -2.02 0.95 4.99
C LEU A 187 -2.54 1.28 3.58
N LEU A 188 -2.88 2.55 3.32
CA LEU A 188 -3.28 3.02 1.99
C LEU A 188 -2.13 2.94 0.97
N LEU A 189 -0.89 2.76 1.44
CA LEU A 189 0.28 2.56 0.60
C LEU A 189 0.52 1.08 0.27
N CYS A 190 -0.16 0.15 0.94
CA CYS A 190 0.00 -1.28 0.69
C CYS A 190 -0.44 -1.64 -0.73
N HIS A 191 0.30 -2.53 -1.37
CA HIS A 191 -0.11 -3.12 -2.64
C HIS A 191 -1.25 -4.12 -2.38
N PRO A 192 -2.35 -4.13 -3.15
CA PRO A 192 -3.45 -5.07 -2.91
C PRO A 192 -2.98 -6.53 -2.97
N GLY A 193 -2.20 -6.89 -3.99
CA GLY A 193 -1.59 -8.22 -4.10
C GLY A 193 -0.66 -8.62 -2.93
N HIS A 194 -0.11 -7.66 -2.17
CA HIS A 194 0.63 -7.98 -0.94
C HIS A 194 -0.32 -8.42 0.18
N LEU A 195 -1.46 -7.75 0.33
CA LEU A 195 -2.48 -8.13 1.30
C LEU A 195 -3.13 -9.46 0.92
N ASP A 196 -3.43 -9.67 -0.36
CA ASP A 196 -3.93 -10.96 -0.87
C ASP A 196 -2.91 -12.09 -0.61
N ALA A 197 -1.60 -11.82 -0.76
CA ALA A 197 -0.55 -12.77 -0.43
C ALA A 197 -0.50 -13.11 1.07
N ILE A 198 -0.68 -12.12 1.95
CA ILE A 198 -0.81 -12.37 3.40
C ILE A 198 -2.01 -13.28 3.67
N LEU A 199 -3.19 -12.95 3.14
CA LEU A 199 -4.43 -13.71 3.37
C LEU A 199 -4.35 -15.15 2.84
N SER A 200 -3.68 -15.37 1.72
CA SER A 200 -3.56 -16.69 1.08
C SER A 200 -2.47 -17.56 1.69
N GLN A 201 -1.32 -16.99 2.04
CA GLN A 201 -0.14 -17.74 2.49
C GLN A 201 -0.03 -17.84 4.01
N VAL A 202 -0.51 -16.84 4.75
CA VAL A 202 -0.35 -16.75 6.21
C VAL A 202 -1.71 -16.92 6.86
N ARG A 203 -2.18 -18.15 7.05
CA ARG A 203 -3.50 -18.38 7.68
C ARG A 203 -3.48 -18.09 9.17
N HIS A 204 -2.46 -18.56 9.86
CA HIS A 204 -2.33 -18.45 11.31
C HIS A 204 -0.92 -18.04 11.73
N LEU A 205 -0.83 -17.21 12.76
CA LEU A 205 0.41 -16.82 13.44
C LEU A 205 0.17 -16.91 14.94
N GLY A 206 1.06 -17.57 15.70
CA GLY A 206 0.90 -17.66 17.16
C GLY A 206 -0.44 -18.28 17.59
N GLY A 207 -1.00 -19.17 16.77
CA GLY A 207 -2.30 -19.81 17.00
C GLY A 207 -3.54 -18.93 16.74
N MET A 208 -3.39 -17.71 16.22
CA MET A 208 -4.52 -16.85 15.86
C MET A 208 -4.64 -16.69 14.35
N ASP A 209 -5.85 -16.43 13.85
CA ASP A 209 -6.08 -16.04 12.46
C ASP A 209 -5.35 -14.72 12.14
N VAL A 210 -4.68 -14.67 10.98
CA VAL A 210 -3.90 -13.49 10.58
C VAL A 210 -4.73 -12.22 10.48
N ARG A 211 -6.03 -12.32 10.17
CA ARG A 211 -6.95 -11.18 10.11
C ARG A 211 -7.10 -10.54 11.47
N HIS A 212 -7.22 -11.37 12.50
CA HIS A 212 -7.33 -10.93 13.87
C HIS A 212 -6.04 -10.27 14.35
N ILE A 213 -4.87 -10.87 14.06
CA ILE A 213 -3.58 -10.24 14.42
C ILE A 213 -3.35 -8.96 13.62
N GLY A 214 -3.68 -8.94 12.34
CA GLY A 214 -3.61 -7.74 11.50
C GLY A 214 -4.46 -6.61 12.08
N ALA A 215 -5.63 -6.91 12.62
CA ALA A 215 -6.44 -5.93 13.33
C ALA A 215 -5.76 -5.43 14.62
N LEU A 216 -5.16 -6.30 15.43
CA LEU A 216 -4.47 -5.90 16.66
C LEU A 216 -3.17 -5.12 16.38
N CYS A 217 -2.45 -5.51 15.32
CA CYS A 217 -1.16 -4.94 14.94
C CYS A 217 -1.15 -4.62 13.43
N PRO A 218 -1.75 -3.50 12.98
CA PRO A 218 -1.87 -3.19 11.56
C PRO A 218 -0.54 -3.09 10.81
N ARG A 219 0.55 -2.77 11.52
CA ARG A 219 1.89 -2.72 10.92
C ARG A 219 2.38 -4.08 10.41
N LEU A 220 1.83 -5.19 10.91
CA LEU A 220 2.08 -6.53 10.40
C LEU A 220 1.75 -6.64 8.90
N LEU A 221 0.73 -5.93 8.44
CA LEU A 221 0.27 -5.93 7.05
C LEU A 221 1.21 -5.24 6.06
N THR A 222 2.38 -4.80 6.55
CA THR A 222 3.47 -4.24 5.72
C THR A 222 4.67 -5.18 5.61
N VAL A 223 4.63 -6.31 6.33
CA VAL A 223 5.72 -7.30 6.40
C VAL A 223 5.49 -8.37 5.35
N ALA A 224 6.53 -8.76 4.63
CA ALA A 224 6.45 -9.79 3.60
C ALA A 224 5.92 -11.13 4.18
N PRO A 225 5.00 -11.83 3.51
CA PRO A 225 4.48 -13.12 3.97
C PRO A 225 5.57 -14.12 4.34
N GLU A 226 6.64 -14.19 3.55
CA GLU A 226 7.76 -15.10 3.77
C GLU A 226 8.52 -14.75 5.06
N GLN A 227 8.61 -13.46 5.40
CA GLN A 227 9.22 -13.01 6.65
C GLN A 227 8.35 -13.37 7.86
N LEU A 228 7.03 -13.22 7.76
CA LEU A 228 6.09 -13.62 8.82
C LEU A 228 6.21 -15.11 9.13
N LEU A 229 6.22 -15.95 8.09
CA LEU A 229 6.38 -17.41 8.22
C LEU A 229 7.76 -17.78 8.78
N ARG A 230 8.81 -17.04 8.42
CA ARG A 230 10.15 -17.24 8.99
C ARG A 230 10.19 -16.91 10.48
N ILE A 231 9.62 -15.78 10.89
CA ILE A 231 9.54 -15.41 12.32
C ILE A 231 8.76 -16.47 13.10
N GLU A 232 7.62 -16.91 12.57
CA GLU A 232 6.84 -18.00 13.19
C GLU A 232 7.67 -19.27 13.40
N ARG A 233 8.49 -19.66 12.42
CA ARG A 233 9.37 -20.82 12.53
C ARG A 233 10.40 -20.65 13.65
N VAL A 234 11.09 -19.50 13.69
CA VAL A 234 12.08 -19.18 14.72
C VAL A 234 11.46 -19.23 16.12
N LEU A 235 10.26 -18.65 16.29
CA LEU A 235 9.56 -18.68 17.58
C LEU A 235 9.26 -20.11 18.05
N ARG A 236 8.87 -21.00 17.13
CA ARG A 236 8.64 -22.41 17.45
C ARG A 236 9.93 -23.15 17.78
N GLU A 237 11.01 -22.89 17.05
CA GLU A 237 12.34 -23.48 17.30
C GLU A 237 12.87 -23.11 18.70
N HIS A 238 12.53 -21.93 19.20
CA HIS A 238 12.86 -21.47 20.56
C HIS A 238 11.78 -21.77 21.61
N CYS A 239 10.85 -22.69 21.31
CA CYS A 239 9.78 -23.11 22.24
C CYS A 239 8.91 -21.94 22.76
N VAL A 240 8.80 -20.83 22.02
CA VAL A 240 7.91 -19.73 22.38
C VAL A 240 6.47 -20.18 22.13
N THR A 241 5.70 -20.24 23.20
CA THR A 241 4.31 -20.72 23.14
C THR A 241 3.40 -19.73 22.42
N SER A 242 2.35 -20.23 21.78
CA SER A 242 1.30 -19.42 21.16
C SER A 242 0.75 -18.37 22.14
N LEU A 243 0.54 -18.74 23.42
CA LEU A 243 0.05 -17.82 24.45
C LEU A 243 1.01 -16.64 24.70
N GLN A 244 2.32 -16.87 24.67
CA GLN A 244 3.32 -15.80 24.81
C GLN A 244 3.29 -14.86 23.60
N VAL A 245 3.16 -15.41 22.39
CA VAL A 245 3.07 -14.61 21.16
C VAL A 245 1.80 -13.77 21.11
N GLN A 246 0.67 -14.33 21.54
CA GLN A 246 -0.62 -13.61 21.60
C GLN A 246 -0.57 -12.38 22.50
N ARG A 247 0.27 -12.40 23.55
CA ARG A 247 0.49 -11.23 24.43
C ARG A 247 1.36 -10.15 23.77
N CYS A 248 2.06 -10.46 22.68
CA CYS A 248 2.92 -9.51 21.97
C CYS A 248 2.97 -9.76 20.45
N PRO A 249 1.87 -9.50 19.72
CA PRO A 249 1.81 -9.69 18.27
C PRO A 249 2.80 -8.79 17.50
N ARG A 250 3.33 -7.74 18.13
CA ARG A 250 4.36 -6.86 17.54
C ARG A 250 5.65 -7.60 17.17
N ILE A 251 5.92 -8.77 17.74
CA ILE A 251 7.11 -9.57 17.42
C ILE A 251 7.23 -9.87 15.92
N TYR A 252 6.10 -10.04 15.24
CA TYR A 252 6.04 -10.26 13.78
C TYR A 252 6.41 -9.04 12.93
N THR A 253 6.57 -7.87 13.55
CA THR A 253 7.02 -6.64 12.86
C THR A 253 8.52 -6.42 12.97
N LEU A 254 9.24 -7.31 13.68
CA LEU A 254 10.68 -7.25 13.84
C LEU A 254 11.41 -7.94 12.68
N CYS A 255 12.68 -7.59 12.48
CA CYS A 255 13.52 -8.32 11.53
C CYS A 255 13.77 -9.75 12.06
N PRO A 256 13.70 -10.80 11.21
CA PRO A 256 13.98 -12.18 11.65
C PRO A 256 15.32 -12.33 12.37
N ARG A 257 16.37 -11.62 11.92
CA ARG A 257 17.68 -11.61 12.58
C ARG A 257 17.63 -11.07 14.01
N THR A 258 16.77 -10.09 14.27
CA THR A 258 16.57 -9.53 15.61
C THR A 258 15.84 -10.52 16.50
N VAL A 259 14.91 -11.29 15.94
CA VAL A 259 14.25 -12.39 16.65
C VAL A 259 15.27 -13.48 16.96
N ASP A 260 16.04 -13.96 15.98
CA ASP A 260 17.13 -14.94 16.16
C ASP A 260 18.14 -14.48 17.22
N ALA A 261 18.67 -13.26 17.12
CA ALA A 261 19.66 -12.74 18.07
C ALA A 261 19.10 -12.61 19.50
N SER A 262 17.83 -12.20 19.64
CA SER A 262 17.17 -12.13 20.94
C SER A 262 16.86 -13.51 21.52
N SER A 263 16.74 -14.52 20.66
CA SER A 263 16.41 -15.90 21.02
C SER A 263 17.65 -16.77 21.26
N CYS A 264 18.79 -16.49 20.61
CA CYS A 264 20.10 -17.08 20.95
C CYS A 264 20.62 -16.63 22.32
N CYS A 265 20.27 -15.42 22.77
CA CYS A 265 20.48 -15.01 24.15
C CYS A 265 19.48 -15.65 25.14
N ALA A 266 18.45 -16.37 24.64
CA ALA A 266 17.31 -16.85 25.42
C ALA A 266 17.43 -18.29 25.96
N SER A 267 18.63 -18.87 26.00
CA SER A 267 18.89 -20.06 26.83
C SER A 267 18.61 -19.81 28.32
N ASN A 268 18.41 -18.55 28.73
CA ASN A 268 17.85 -18.16 30.02
C ASN A 268 16.50 -17.46 29.81
N VAL A 269 15.49 -17.93 30.55
CA VAL A 269 14.07 -17.49 30.56
C VAL A 269 13.89 -15.97 30.75
N SER A 270 14.94 -15.23 31.15
CA SER A 270 14.91 -13.77 31.35
C SER A 270 14.92 -12.93 30.07
N CYS A 271 15.40 -13.43 28.91
CA CYS A 271 15.59 -12.58 27.71
C CYS A 271 14.37 -12.45 26.78
N VAL A 272 13.44 -13.41 26.79
CA VAL A 272 12.13 -13.24 26.13
C VAL A 272 11.40 -12.05 26.78
N SER A 273 11.57 -11.86 28.10
CA SER A 273 11.09 -10.67 28.80
C SER A 273 11.68 -9.40 28.19
N THR A 274 12.95 -9.37 27.76
CA THR A 274 13.61 -8.19 27.19
C THR A 274 13.13 -7.86 25.77
N ALA A 275 12.86 -8.85 24.91
CA ALA A 275 12.27 -8.62 23.60
C ALA A 275 10.79 -8.17 23.73
N LEU A 276 10.05 -8.76 24.67
CA LEU A 276 8.71 -8.34 25.05
C LEU A 276 8.70 -6.95 25.71
N GLN A 277 9.72 -6.63 26.50
CA GLN A 277 9.91 -5.35 27.19
C GLN A 277 10.26 -4.25 26.17
N ARG A 278 11.18 -4.50 25.23
CA ARG A 278 11.45 -3.59 24.10
C ARG A 278 10.22 -3.35 23.21
N CYS A 279 9.32 -4.33 23.11
CA CYS A 279 8.02 -4.16 22.45
C CYS A 279 7.03 -3.34 23.29
N ARG A 280 7.15 -3.34 24.63
CA ARG A 280 6.38 -2.47 25.55
C ARG A 280 6.92 -1.04 25.57
N ASP A 281 8.24 -0.88 25.61
CA ASP A 281 8.92 0.42 25.78
C ASP A 281 8.83 1.30 24.50
N ASN A 282 8.63 0.71 23.33
CA ASN A 282 8.38 1.43 22.07
C ASN A 282 6.88 1.69 21.80
N ALA A 283 6.07 1.88 22.84
CA ALA A 283 4.66 2.26 22.70
C ALA A 283 4.53 3.72 22.26
N VAL A 284 3.76 3.97 21.20
CA VAL A 284 3.28 5.32 20.86
C VAL A 284 2.13 5.65 21.81
N PRO A 285 2.01 6.88 22.36
CA PRO A 285 0.92 7.21 23.27
C PRO A 285 -0.43 7.05 22.54
N GLY A 286 -1.29 6.16 23.05
CA GLY A 286 -2.64 5.95 22.49
C GLY A 286 -3.12 4.50 22.38
N SER A 287 -2.31 3.49 22.70
CA SER A 287 -2.79 2.11 22.82
C SER A 287 -3.50 1.87 24.16
N ILE A 288 -4.76 1.42 24.06
CA ILE A 288 -5.70 1.12 25.16
C ILE A 288 -5.01 0.31 26.29
N PRO A 289 -5.24 0.62 27.58
CA PRO A 289 -4.70 -0.16 28.67
C PRO A 289 -5.25 -1.59 28.63
N CYS A 290 -4.36 -2.57 28.78
CA CYS A 290 -4.71 -3.97 28.92
C CYS A 290 -5.40 -4.17 30.28
N ALA A 291 -6.70 -3.89 30.36
CA ALA A 291 -7.53 -4.10 31.53
C ALA A 291 -7.95 -5.59 31.61
N LEU A 292 -6.99 -6.48 31.89
CA LEU A 292 -7.25 -7.89 32.24
C LEU A 292 -6.11 -8.46 33.11
N ALA A 293 -5.58 -7.65 34.03
CA ALA A 293 -4.53 -8.05 34.97
C ALA A 293 -4.97 -8.03 36.46
N GLN A 294 -6.29 -8.09 36.72
CA GLN A 294 -6.83 -8.21 38.08
C GLN A 294 -7.89 -9.32 38.11
N SER A 295 -7.44 -10.56 38.15
CA SER A 295 -8.19 -11.70 38.72
C SER A 295 -7.33 -12.96 38.64
N MET A 296 -6.18 -12.96 39.30
CA MET A 296 -5.51 -14.18 39.82
C MET A 296 -4.61 -13.79 40.99
N GLN A 297 -5.26 -13.29 42.05
CA GLN A 297 -4.83 -13.49 43.43
C GLN A 297 -6.12 -13.84 44.19
N GLY A 298 -6.23 -15.12 44.54
CA GLY A 298 -7.43 -15.80 45.02
C GLY A 298 -7.32 -17.27 44.65
#